data_AF-A0A8H7NP39-F1
#
_entry.id   AF-A0A8H7NP39-F1
#
_cell.length_a   1.000
_cell.length_b   1.000
_cell.length_c   1.000
_cell.angle_alpha   90.00
_cell.angle_beta   90.00
_cell.angle_gamma   90.00
#
_symmetry.space_group_name_H-M   'P 1'
#
loop_
_entity.id
_entity.type
_entity.pdbx_description
1 polymer ?
#
loop_
_entity_poly.entity_id
_entity_poly.type
_entity_poly.pdbx_seq_one_letter_code
_entity_poly.pdbx_strand_id
1 'polypeptide(L)'
;MLPEDPPDNLELQVDDLNARFTFQSDRYDIAHSQMVAGGIHATRWESYIRDIFRVLKPDGWCQMVEIYFNAQSDNGRLTRDHALSKWSSNYLQGVQPYKNPRAPLQIANWMRNAGFTEVESKLLVLPMCGWSSSKFPVPR
;
A
#
# COMPACT_ATOMS: atom_id res chain seq x y z
N MET A 1 9.21 -17.02 14.43
CA MET A 1 8.91 -17.60 15.76
C MET A 1 8.20 -16.52 16.55
N LEU A 2 7.07 -16.84 17.17
CA LEU A 2 6.38 -15.88 18.05
C LEU A 2 7.17 -15.73 19.35
N PRO A 3 7.19 -14.54 19.99
CA PRO A 3 7.85 -14.36 21.27
C PRO A 3 7.22 -15.26 22.34
N GLU A 4 8.02 -15.78 23.27
CA GLU A 4 7.55 -16.67 24.35
C GLU A 4 6.62 -15.96 25.34
N ASP A 5 6.74 -14.63 25.45
CA ASP A 5 5.94 -13.80 26.35
C ASP A 5 5.43 -12.54 25.59
N PRO A 6 4.30 -12.64 24.87
CA PRO A 6 3.72 -11.52 24.16
C PRO A 6 2.99 -10.57 25.14
N PRO A 7 2.91 -9.26 24.84
CA PRO A 7 2.09 -8.33 25.62
C PRO A 7 0.62 -8.76 25.68
N ASP A 8 -0.04 -8.55 26.84
CA ASP A 8 -1.46 -8.89 27.04
C ASP A 8 -2.42 -8.17 26.08
N ASN A 9 -1.98 -7.08 25.47
CA ASN A 9 -2.72 -6.28 24.50
C ASN A 9 -2.40 -6.62 23.03
N LEU A 10 -1.74 -7.76 22.76
CA LEU A 10 -1.41 -8.23 21.42
C LEU A 10 -2.14 -9.55 21.11
N GLU A 11 -3.00 -9.52 20.11
CA GLU A 11 -3.59 -10.73 19.52
C GLU A 11 -3.00 -10.95 18.13
N LEU A 12 -2.49 -12.16 17.87
CA LEU A 12 -1.89 -12.52 16.59
C LEU A 12 -2.78 -13.51 15.87
N GLN A 13 -3.09 -13.19 14.61
CA GLN A 13 -3.94 -14.01 13.76
C GLN A 13 -3.27 -14.26 12.41
N VAL A 14 -3.51 -15.45 11.85
CA VAL A 14 -3.10 -15.82 10.50
C VAL A 14 -4.34 -15.84 9.64
N ASP A 15 -4.38 -15.00 8.61
CA ASP A 15 -5.52 -14.89 7.69
C ASP A 15 -5.02 -14.61 6.24
N ASP A 16 -5.87 -14.90 5.25
CA ASP A 16 -5.62 -14.60 3.84
C ASP A 16 -6.33 -13.30 3.45
N LEU A 17 -5.55 -12.25 3.15
CA LEU A 17 -6.09 -10.96 2.73
C LEU A 17 -6.83 -11.01 1.37
N ASN A 18 -6.68 -12.10 0.61
CA ASN A 18 -7.44 -12.34 -0.61
C ASN A 18 -8.82 -12.98 -0.37
N ALA A 19 -9.06 -13.47 0.83
CA ALA A 19 -10.38 -13.88 1.29
C ALA A 19 -11.10 -12.72 2.00
N ARG A 20 -12.41 -12.86 2.18
CA ARG A 20 -13.21 -11.92 2.98
C ARG A 20 -12.72 -11.96 4.43
N PHE A 21 -12.53 -10.79 5.03
CA PHE A 21 -12.07 -10.70 6.43
C PHE A 21 -12.98 -11.46 7.40
N THR A 22 -12.37 -12.24 8.29
CA THR A 22 -13.05 -12.98 9.37
C THR A 22 -13.40 -12.10 10.57
N PHE A 23 -12.86 -10.88 10.60
CA PHE A 23 -13.09 -9.87 11.62
C PHE A 23 -14.55 -9.40 11.71
N GLN A 24 -14.95 -9.07 12.94
CA GLN A 24 -16.25 -8.47 13.25
C GLN A 24 -16.37 -7.08 12.63
N SER A 25 -17.58 -6.73 12.19
CA SER A 25 -17.90 -5.37 11.77
C SER A 25 -17.84 -4.39 12.95
N ASP A 26 -17.54 -3.12 12.66
CA ASP A 26 -17.61 -2.02 13.63
C ASP A 26 -16.83 -2.27 14.93
N ARG A 27 -15.65 -2.91 14.83
CA ARG A 27 -14.89 -3.39 15.99
C ARG A 27 -13.62 -2.60 16.26
N TYR A 28 -12.94 -2.13 15.21
CA TYR A 28 -11.62 -1.53 15.32
C TYR A 28 -11.69 -0.01 15.18
N ASP A 29 -10.89 0.70 15.96
CA ASP A 29 -10.76 2.16 15.87
C ASP A 29 -9.81 2.58 14.74
N ILE A 30 -8.79 1.75 14.46
CA ILE A 30 -7.77 2.00 13.44
C ILE A 30 -7.47 0.70 12.68
N ALA A 31 -7.32 0.81 11.36
CA ALA A 31 -6.77 -0.21 10.49
C ALA A 31 -5.50 0.31 9.83
N HIS A 32 -4.39 -0.42 9.96
CA HIS A 32 -3.12 -0.10 9.29
C HIS A 32 -2.77 -1.22 8.31
N SER A 33 -2.55 -0.87 7.05
CA SER A 33 -2.15 -1.81 5.99
C SER A 33 -0.91 -1.28 5.31
N GLN A 34 0.18 -2.06 5.33
CA GLN A 34 1.46 -1.60 4.80
C GLN A 34 2.18 -2.69 4.01
N MET A 35 2.62 -2.32 2.80
CA MET A 35 3.46 -3.14 1.93
C MET A 35 2.88 -4.52 1.60
N VAL A 36 1.54 -4.61 1.49
CA VAL A 36 0.84 -5.87 1.16
C VAL A 36 0.54 -6.00 -0.32
N ALA A 37 0.84 -4.99 -1.16
CA ALA A 37 0.44 -4.98 -2.56
C ALA A 37 0.99 -6.16 -3.39
N GLY A 38 2.13 -6.72 -3.01
CA GLY A 38 2.67 -7.93 -3.64
C GLY A 38 1.83 -9.19 -3.36
N GLY A 39 1.07 -9.20 -2.27
CA GLY A 39 0.19 -10.31 -1.86
C GLY A 39 -1.24 -10.19 -2.37
N ILE A 40 -1.77 -8.97 -2.52
CA ILE A 40 -3.17 -8.74 -2.91
C ILE A 40 -3.39 -8.97 -4.42
N HIS A 41 -4.39 -9.78 -4.77
CA HIS A 41 -4.78 -10.05 -6.16
C HIS A 41 -5.27 -8.78 -6.86
N ALA A 42 -5.00 -8.64 -8.16
CA ALA A 42 -5.39 -7.46 -8.93
C ALA A 42 -6.90 -7.15 -8.84
N THR A 43 -7.73 -8.19 -8.76
CA THR A 43 -9.21 -8.12 -8.66
C THR A 43 -9.74 -7.92 -7.24
N ARG A 44 -8.86 -7.96 -6.22
CA ARG A 44 -9.25 -7.99 -4.80
C ARG A 44 -9.25 -6.60 -4.15
N TRP A 45 -8.54 -5.62 -4.70
CA TRP A 45 -8.31 -4.32 -4.04
C TRP A 45 -9.57 -3.60 -3.55
N GLU A 46 -10.59 -3.47 -4.40
CA GLU A 46 -11.82 -2.79 -4.00
C GLU A 46 -12.54 -3.53 -2.87
N SER A 47 -12.64 -4.85 -2.96
CA SER A 47 -13.30 -5.63 -1.91
C SER A 47 -12.46 -5.69 -0.64
N TYR A 48 -11.13 -5.64 -0.73
CA TYR A 48 -10.21 -5.60 0.41
C TYR A 48 -10.40 -4.32 1.21
N ILE A 49 -10.49 -3.19 0.52
CA ILE A 49 -10.73 -1.90 1.14
C ILE A 49 -12.16 -1.81 1.71
N ARG A 50 -13.16 -2.42 1.06
CA ARG A 50 -14.50 -2.56 1.65
C ARG A 50 -14.51 -3.41 2.92
N ASP A 51 -13.71 -4.46 2.98
CA ASP A 51 -13.59 -5.27 4.20
C ASP A 51 -12.93 -4.47 5.33
N ILE A 52 -11.90 -3.67 5.03
CA ILE A 52 -11.31 -2.73 6.00
C ILE A 52 -12.36 -1.74 6.50
N PHE A 53 -13.12 -1.11 5.59
CA PHE A 53 -14.18 -0.16 5.96
C PHE A 53 -15.22 -0.81 6.90
N ARG A 54 -15.66 -2.04 6.58
CA ARG A 54 -16.65 -2.77 7.37
C ARG A 54 -16.20 -3.04 8.81
N VAL A 55 -14.92 -3.36 9.02
CA VAL A 55 -14.42 -3.77 10.35
C VAL A 55 -14.12 -2.57 11.24
N LEU A 56 -13.98 -1.38 10.66
CA LEU A 56 -13.82 -0.14 11.39
C LEU A 56 -15.15 0.30 12.00
N LYS A 57 -15.10 0.82 13.23
CA LYS A 57 -16.22 1.54 13.84
C LYS A 57 -16.59 2.77 12.99
N PRO A 58 -17.81 3.31 13.16
CA PRO A 58 -18.08 4.71 12.81
C PRO A 58 -16.98 5.60 13.39
N ASP A 59 -16.50 6.56 12.59
CA ASP A 59 -15.40 7.48 12.90
C ASP A 59 -14.00 6.83 13.03
N GLY A 60 -13.87 5.54 12.72
CA GLY A 60 -12.58 4.84 12.66
C GLY A 60 -11.70 5.27 11.48
N TRP A 61 -10.38 5.08 11.62
CA TRP A 61 -9.38 5.52 10.65
C TRP A 61 -8.70 4.37 9.92
N CYS A 62 -8.38 4.58 8.65
CA CYS A 62 -7.57 3.65 7.86
C CYS A 62 -6.30 4.35 7.36
N GLN A 63 -5.14 3.76 7.63
CA GLN A 63 -3.86 4.16 7.05
C GLN A 63 -3.36 3.06 6.11
N MET A 64 -3.04 3.45 4.87
CA MET A 64 -2.46 2.55 3.87
C MET A 64 -1.14 3.09 3.36
N VAL A 65 -0.10 2.25 3.36
CA VAL A 65 1.24 2.61 2.89
C VAL A 65 1.71 1.56 1.90
N GLU A 66 1.75 1.92 0.62
CA GLU A 66 2.17 1.00 -0.45
C GLU A 66 3.25 1.62 -1.31
N ILE A 67 4.13 0.76 -1.84
CA ILE A 67 5.22 1.16 -2.71
C ILE A 67 4.84 1.00 -4.18
N TYR A 68 5.10 2.04 -4.98
CA TYR A 68 5.02 1.97 -6.43
C TYR A 68 6.42 1.71 -7.00
N PHE A 69 6.68 0.46 -7.41
CA PHE A 69 8.00 0.01 -7.89
C PHE A 69 8.41 0.56 -9.28
N ASN A 70 7.91 1.73 -9.67
CA ASN A 70 8.36 2.39 -10.89
C ASN A 70 9.58 3.26 -10.60
N ALA A 71 10.74 2.81 -11.06
CA ALA A 71 11.96 3.60 -11.00
C ALA A 71 11.82 4.86 -11.89
N GLN A 72 12.04 6.02 -11.29
CA GLN A 72 11.94 7.32 -11.96
C GLN A 72 13.16 8.19 -11.61
N SER A 73 13.42 9.18 -12.45
CA SER A 73 14.43 10.21 -12.21
C SER A 73 13.83 11.57 -12.55
N ASP A 74 14.05 12.55 -11.69
CA ASP A 74 13.61 13.94 -11.81
C ASP A 74 14.49 14.78 -12.73
N ASN A 75 15.74 14.37 -12.97
CA ASN A 75 16.71 15.06 -13.81
C ASN A 75 16.83 14.50 -15.24
N GLY A 76 16.00 13.53 -15.60
CA GLY A 76 15.93 12.95 -16.94
C GLY A 76 17.12 12.07 -17.36
N ARG A 77 18.09 11.81 -16.47
CA ARG A 77 19.27 10.97 -16.80
C ARG A 77 18.94 9.49 -16.88
N LEU A 78 17.85 9.05 -16.26
CA LEU A 78 17.38 7.67 -16.34
C LEU A 78 16.61 7.46 -17.66
N THR A 79 17.31 6.98 -18.68
CA THR A 79 16.71 6.59 -19.96
C THR A 79 16.20 5.14 -19.94
N ARG A 80 15.32 4.79 -20.88
CA ARG A 80 14.75 3.43 -21.00
C ARG A 80 15.79 2.32 -21.21
N ASP A 81 16.97 2.66 -21.72
CA ASP A 81 18.03 1.69 -22.00
C ASP A 81 18.80 1.23 -20.76
N HIS A 82 18.72 1.98 -19.67
CA HIS A 82 19.38 1.65 -18.42
C HIS A 82 18.80 0.39 -17.78
N ALA A 83 19.68 -0.39 -17.13
CA ALA A 83 19.31 -1.63 -16.46
C ALA A 83 18.17 -1.44 -15.45
N LEU A 84 18.17 -0.32 -14.71
CA LEU A 84 17.14 -0.02 -13.71
C LEU A 84 15.75 0.20 -14.35
N SER A 85 15.69 0.93 -15.46
CA SER A 85 14.42 1.14 -16.20
C SER A 85 13.90 -0.15 -16.82
N LYS A 86 14.80 -0.99 -17.34
CA LYS A 86 14.43 -2.31 -17.86
C LYS A 86 13.93 -3.22 -16.74
N TRP A 87 14.63 -3.24 -15.60
CA TRP A 87 14.22 -4.01 -14.42
C TRP A 87 12.83 -3.60 -13.93
N SER A 88 12.58 -2.31 -13.69
CA SER A 88 11.27 -1.87 -13.20
C SER A 88 10.18 -2.16 -14.22
N SER A 89 10.41 -1.92 -15.51
CA SER A 89 9.45 -2.25 -16.57
C SER A 89 9.12 -3.74 -16.62
N ASN A 90 10.14 -4.60 -16.59
CA ASN A 90 9.97 -6.05 -16.60
C ASN A 90 9.26 -6.54 -15.34
N TYR A 91 9.57 -5.97 -14.17
CA TYR A 91 8.89 -6.29 -12.93
C TYR A 91 7.39 -5.94 -13.01
N LEU A 92 7.05 -4.71 -13.40
CA LEU A 92 5.65 -4.27 -13.49
C LEU A 92 4.86 -5.08 -14.54
N GLN A 93 5.53 -5.53 -15.62
CA GLN A 93 4.92 -6.44 -16.60
C GLN A 93 4.76 -7.85 -16.04
N GLY A 94 5.77 -8.40 -15.38
CA GLY A 94 5.76 -9.78 -14.88
C GLY A 94 4.78 -10.04 -13.75
N VAL A 95 4.44 -9.03 -12.94
CA VAL A 95 3.42 -9.17 -11.89
C VAL A 95 1.99 -9.11 -12.44
N GLN A 96 1.79 -8.60 -13.66
CA GLN A 96 0.50 -8.62 -14.33
C GLN A 96 0.23 -9.98 -14.99
N PRO A 97 -1.04 -10.40 -15.13
CA PRO A 97 -2.26 -9.74 -14.65
C PRO A 97 -2.59 -10.02 -13.18
N TYR A 98 -1.78 -10.80 -12.48
CA TYR A 98 -2.11 -11.36 -11.17
C TYR A 98 -2.13 -10.31 -10.04
N LYS A 99 -1.24 -9.33 -10.10
CA LYS A 99 -1.17 -8.19 -9.18
C LYS A 99 -1.36 -6.89 -9.95
N ASN A 100 -1.85 -5.86 -9.27
CA ASN A 100 -2.01 -4.53 -9.84
C ASN A 100 -0.79 -3.65 -9.47
N PRO A 101 0.19 -3.46 -10.36
CA PRO A 101 1.37 -2.64 -10.07
C PRO A 101 1.05 -1.16 -9.85
N ARG A 102 -0.15 -0.71 -10.27
CA ARG A 102 -0.63 0.66 -10.10
C ARG A 102 -1.60 0.81 -8.92
N ALA A 103 -1.79 -0.23 -8.12
CA ALA A 103 -2.63 -0.15 -6.93
C ALA A 103 -2.29 1.03 -6.00
N PRO A 104 -1.02 1.34 -5.70
CA PRO A 104 -0.69 2.47 -4.82
C PRO A 104 -1.26 3.82 -5.30
N LEU A 105 -1.43 3.99 -6.61
CA LEU A 105 -1.97 5.20 -7.22
C LEU A 105 -3.50 5.27 -7.19
N GLN A 106 -4.17 4.17 -6.86
CA GLN A 106 -5.63 4.04 -6.88
C GLN A 106 -6.26 3.92 -5.49
N ILE A 107 -5.48 3.65 -4.45
CA ILE A 107 -5.96 3.43 -3.08
C ILE A 107 -6.92 4.54 -2.62
N ALA A 108 -6.55 5.81 -2.81
CA ALA A 108 -7.40 6.93 -2.39
C ALA A 108 -8.79 6.90 -3.06
N ASN A 109 -8.86 6.51 -4.33
CA ASN A 109 -10.14 6.40 -5.03
C ASN A 109 -10.95 5.22 -4.52
N TRP A 110 -10.30 4.07 -4.30
CA TRP A 110 -10.97 2.90 -3.73
C TRP A 110 -11.46 3.14 -2.29
N MET A 111 -10.73 3.90 -1.49
CA MET A 111 -11.18 4.32 -0.16
C MET A 111 -12.45 5.17 -0.25
N ARG A 112 -12.47 6.19 -1.12
CA ARG A 112 -13.68 7.00 -1.34
C ARG A 112 -14.86 6.14 -1.79
N ASN A 113 -14.63 5.23 -2.73
CA ASN A 113 -15.67 4.32 -3.23
C ASN A 113 -16.20 3.36 -2.16
N ALA A 114 -15.39 3.01 -1.16
CA ALA A 114 -15.79 2.15 -0.05
C ALA A 114 -16.64 2.88 1.01
N GLY A 115 -16.58 4.22 1.05
CA GLY A 115 -17.34 5.04 2.00
C GLY A 115 -16.49 5.94 2.90
N PHE A 116 -15.16 5.96 2.75
CA PHE A 116 -14.30 6.89 3.48
C PHE A 116 -14.51 8.33 2.95
N THR A 117 -14.60 9.31 3.85
CA THR A 117 -14.88 10.72 3.50
C THR A 117 -13.61 11.58 3.51
N GLU A 118 -12.85 11.60 4.60
CA GLU A 118 -11.64 12.41 4.82
C GLU A 118 -10.37 11.76 4.24
N VAL A 119 -10.37 11.51 2.92
CA VAL A 119 -9.28 10.77 2.26
C VAL A 119 -8.18 11.71 1.76
N GLU A 120 -7.06 11.72 2.49
CA GLU A 120 -5.79 12.31 2.07
C GLU A 120 -4.84 11.27 1.46
N SER A 121 -4.06 11.68 0.44
CA SER A 121 -3.06 10.82 -0.18
C SER A 121 -1.81 11.60 -0.56
N LYS A 122 -0.63 11.06 -0.26
CA LYS A 122 0.65 11.67 -0.58
C LYS A 122 1.56 10.67 -1.26
N LEU A 123 2.09 11.04 -2.43
CA LEU A 123 3.17 10.30 -3.07
C LEU A 123 4.51 10.81 -2.55
N LEU A 124 5.29 9.93 -1.91
CA LEU A 124 6.62 10.24 -1.44
C LEU A 124 7.67 9.61 -2.36
N VAL A 125 8.68 10.39 -2.73
CA VAL A 125 9.82 9.90 -3.50
C VAL A 125 10.79 9.20 -2.55
N LEU A 126 11.08 7.93 -2.82
CA LEU A 126 12.09 7.15 -2.10
C LEU A 126 13.41 7.20 -2.88
N PRO A 127 14.47 7.85 -2.35
CA PRO A 127 15.78 7.87 -3.00
C PRO A 127 16.39 6.46 -3.07
N MET A 128 16.82 6.04 -4.25
CA MET A 128 17.44 4.71 -4.46
C MET A 128 18.97 4.73 -4.37
N CYS A 129 19.62 5.88 -4.60
CA CYS A 129 21.08 6.00 -4.56
C CYS A 129 21.49 7.43 -4.17
N GLY A 130 22.44 7.52 -3.22
CA GLY A 130 22.96 8.78 -2.70
C GLY A 130 21.91 9.59 -1.94
N TRP A 131 22.25 10.10 -0.75
CA TRP A 131 21.44 11.16 -0.17
C TRP A 131 21.55 12.40 -1.06
N SER A 132 20.42 13.05 -1.32
CA SER A 132 20.48 14.36 -1.97
C SER A 132 21.38 15.29 -1.15
N SER A 133 22.30 15.99 -1.82
CA SER A 133 23.06 17.07 -1.19
C SER A 133 22.18 18.31 -0.90
N SER A 134 20.95 18.35 -1.40
CA SER A 134 19.96 19.37 -1.09
C SER A 134 19.01 18.93 0.03
N LYS A 135 18.65 19.88 0.92
CA LYS A 135 17.57 19.69 1.89
C LYS A 135 16.29 19.36 1.11
N PHE A 136 15.58 18.31 1.53
CA PHE A 136 14.32 17.87 0.92
C PHE A 136 13.42 19.06 0.55
N PRO A 137 12.94 19.18 -0.69
CA PRO A 137 11.92 20.16 -1.00
C PRO A 137 10.67 19.76 -0.20
N VAL A 138 10.31 20.59 0.77
CA VAL A 138 8.99 20.52 1.40
C VAL A 138 7.98 20.71 0.26
N PRO A 139 7.06 19.76 0.02
CA PRO A 139 6.02 19.96 -0.98
C PRO A 139 5.24 21.23 -0.61
N ARG A 140 5.07 22.16 -1.56
CA ARG A 140 4.08 23.23 -1.42
C ARG A 140 2.68 22.66 -1.57
#